data_AF-A0A4P8SKD8-F1
#
_entry.id   AF-A0A4P8SKD8-F1
#
_cell.length_a   1.000
_cell.length_b   1.000
_cell.length_c   1.000
_cell.angle_alpha   90.00
_cell.angle_beta   90.00
_cell.angle_gamma   90.00
#
_symmetry.space_group_name_H-M   'P 1'
#
loop_
_entity.id
_entity.type
_entity.pdbx_description
1 polymer ?
#
loop_
_entity_poly.entity_id
_entity_poly.type
_entity_poly.pdbx_seq_one_letter_code
_entity_poly.pdbx_strand_id
1 'polypeptide(L)'
;MAAIPLLDPLLADPLLKIQIVLLGINLIPIWPLDGGRIIMALIHIFYPRIRVVEYYLTISLILIMITVFITFILLPKTLFLLVLSIFLFIQIVNAWRFRKYRFAFEKHVIKRLT
;
A
#
# COMPACT_ATOMS: atom_id res chain seq x y z
N MET A 1 -15.58 -32.54 0.41
CA MET A 1 -16.11 -31.53 -0.53
C MET A 1 -14.98 -31.16 -1.48
N ALA A 2 -15.10 -31.57 -2.74
CA ALA A 2 -14.01 -31.50 -3.71
C ALA A 2 -13.83 -30.05 -4.20
N ALA A 3 -12.76 -29.40 -3.75
CA ALA A 3 -12.35 -28.11 -4.27
C ALA A 3 -11.52 -28.31 -5.54
N ILE A 4 -12.09 -27.89 -6.68
CA ILE A 4 -11.40 -27.59 -7.95
C ILE A 4 -10.80 -28.82 -8.68
N PRO A 5 -11.46 -29.36 -9.73
CA PRO A 5 -10.99 -30.54 -10.47
C PRO A 5 -9.74 -30.29 -11.36
N LEU A 6 -9.11 -29.11 -11.28
CA LEU A 6 -7.99 -28.70 -12.13
C LEU A 6 -6.62 -28.79 -11.42
N LEU A 7 -6.58 -28.84 -10.09
CA LEU A 7 -5.34 -28.88 -9.31
C LEU A 7 -5.32 -30.08 -8.36
N ASP A 8 -4.17 -30.74 -8.29
CA ASP A 8 -3.90 -31.82 -7.34
C ASP A 8 -4.15 -31.30 -5.91
N PRO A 9 -4.95 -31.98 -5.06
CA PRO A 9 -5.31 -31.49 -3.72
C PRO A 9 -4.10 -31.15 -2.84
N LEU A 10 -2.99 -31.86 -3.06
CA LEU A 10 -1.72 -31.67 -2.36
C LEU A 10 -1.06 -30.30 -2.64
N LEU A 11 -1.36 -29.69 -3.79
CA LEU A 11 -0.91 -28.35 -4.17
C LEU A 11 -1.97 -27.27 -3.89
N ALA A 12 -3.26 -27.63 -3.93
CA ALA A 12 -4.36 -26.69 -3.74
C ALA A 12 -4.35 -26.04 -2.34
N ASP A 13 -4.14 -26.83 -1.29
CA ASP A 13 -4.14 -26.37 0.10
C ASP A 13 -3.06 -25.31 0.42
N PRO A 14 -1.76 -25.54 0.10
CA PRO A 14 -0.73 -24.54 0.35
C PRO A 14 -0.91 -23.29 -0.51
N LEU A 15 -1.39 -23.42 -1.75
CA LEU A 15 -1.68 -22.27 -2.63
C LEU A 15 -2.81 -21.41 -2.06
N LEU A 16 -3.91 -22.02 -1.63
CA LEU A 16 -5.01 -21.31 -0.98
C LEU A 16 -4.53 -20.54 0.25
N LYS A 17 -3.68 -21.17 1.08
CA LYS A 17 -3.11 -20.53 2.27
C LYS A 17 -2.30 -19.29 1.90
N ILE A 18 -1.46 -19.35 0.87
CA ILE A 18 -0.68 -18.21 0.38
C ILE A 18 -1.60 -17.10 -0.12
N GLN A 19 -2.62 -17.43 -0.91
CA GLN A 19 -3.55 -16.44 -1.45
C GLN A 19 -4.37 -15.74 -0.36
N ILE A 20 -4.80 -16.46 0.67
CA ILE A 20 -5.51 -15.86 1.82
C ILE A 20 -4.59 -14.89 2.57
N VAL A 21 -3.32 -15.24 2.78
CA VAL A 21 -2.34 -14.35 3.41
C VAL A 21 -2.11 -13.11 2.54
N LEU A 22 -1.95 -13.29 1.22
CA LEU A 22 -1.72 -12.20 0.28
C LEU A 22 -2.92 -11.25 0.18
N LEU A 23 -4.14 -11.80 0.23
CA LEU A 23 -5.37 -11.03 0.32
C LEU A 23 -5.42 -10.20 1.60
N GLY A 24 -5.11 -10.81 2.75
CA GLY A 24 -5.07 -10.13 4.04
C GLY A 24 -4.06 -8.97 4.06
N ILE A 25 -2.85 -9.19 3.54
CA ILE A 25 -1.82 -8.15 3.44
C ILE A 25 -2.28 -7.03 2.51
N ASN A 26 -2.83 -7.34 1.33
CA ASN A 26 -3.25 -6.31 0.39
C ASN A 26 -4.43 -5.48 0.90
N LEU A 27 -5.29 -6.00 1.77
CA LEU A 27 -6.39 -5.25 2.36
C LEU A 27 -5.97 -4.28 3.48
N ILE A 28 -4.70 -4.32 3.91
CA ILE A 28 -4.20 -3.41 4.94
C ILE A 28 -4.32 -1.96 4.43
N PRO A 29 -4.84 -1.02 5.27
CA PRO A 29 -5.13 0.35 4.88
C PRO A 29 -3.90 1.26 4.73
N ILE A 30 -2.82 0.76 4.10
CA ILE A 30 -1.53 1.44 3.94
C ILE A 30 -1.23 1.62 2.45
N TRP A 31 -0.89 2.83 2.05
CA TRP A 31 -0.36 3.07 0.71
C TRP A 31 1.12 2.60 0.66
N PRO A 32 1.55 1.70 -0.25
CA PRO A 32 1.08 1.45 -1.62
C PRO A 32 0.16 0.23 -1.86
N LEU A 33 -0.32 -0.44 -0.81
CA LEU A 33 -1.11 -1.67 -0.92
C LEU A 33 -2.51 -1.39 -1.49
N ASP A 34 -3.18 -2.42 -2.02
CA ASP A 34 -4.47 -2.25 -2.70
C ASP A 34 -5.56 -1.68 -1.78
N GLY A 35 -5.59 -2.09 -0.52
CA GLY A 35 -6.46 -1.54 0.53
C GLY A 35 -6.17 -0.06 0.79
N GLY A 36 -4.90 0.33 0.73
CA GLY A 36 -4.51 1.74 0.81
C GLY A 36 -4.91 2.54 -0.42
N ARG A 37 -4.88 1.95 -1.63
CA ARG A 37 -5.42 2.59 -2.86
C ARG A 37 -6.91 2.85 -2.73
N ILE A 38 -7.64 1.85 -2.24
CA ILE A 38 -9.09 1.95 -2.05
C ILE A 38 -9.41 3.10 -1.08
N ILE A 39 -8.73 3.17 0.06
CA ILE A 39 -8.93 4.26 1.02
C ILE A 39 -8.55 5.61 0.43
N MET A 40 -7.44 5.69 -0.30
CA MET A 40 -7.04 6.91 -0.99
C MET A 40 -8.13 7.36 -1.98
N ALA A 41 -8.71 6.44 -2.75
CA ALA A 41 -9.80 6.75 -3.68
C ALA A 41 -11.08 7.21 -2.95
N LEU A 42 -11.45 6.53 -1.85
CA LEU A 42 -12.58 6.93 -1.00
C LEU A 42 -12.37 8.33 -0.42
N ILE A 43 -11.16 8.64 0.07
CA ILE A 43 -10.80 9.97 0.55
C ILE A 43 -11.00 11.01 -0.56
N HIS A 44 -10.59 10.72 -1.80
CA HIS A 44 -10.79 11.66 -2.91
C HIS A 44 -12.27 11.89 -3.24
N ILE A 45 -13.12 10.86 -3.13
CA ILE A 45 -14.56 10.97 -3.39
C ILE A 45 -15.25 11.83 -2.33
N PHE A 46 -15.01 11.54 -1.05
CA PHE A 46 -15.71 12.22 0.06
C PHE A 46 -15.07 13.54 0.47
N TYR A 47 -13.75 13.64 0.35
CA TYR A 47 -12.96 14.78 0.80
C TYR A 47 -11.86 15.10 -0.21
N PRO A 48 -12.17 15.79 -1.33
CA PRO A 48 -11.19 16.18 -2.35
C PRO A 48 -10.17 17.24 -1.86
N ARG A 49 -10.02 17.42 -0.54
CA ARG A 49 -9.03 18.31 0.05
C ARG A 49 -7.66 17.64 0.02
N ILE A 50 -6.74 18.33 -0.62
CA ILE A 50 -5.33 17.96 -0.75
C ILE A 50 -4.64 17.69 0.60
N ARG A 51 -5.13 18.33 1.68
CA ARG A 51 -4.64 18.14 3.05
C ARG A 51 -4.98 16.76 3.63
N VAL A 52 -6.14 16.18 3.34
CA VAL A 52 -6.50 14.85 3.89
C VAL A 52 -5.63 13.76 3.27
N VAL A 53 -5.40 13.88 1.96
CA VAL A 53 -4.48 13.03 1.20
C VAL A 53 -3.04 13.11 1.74
N GLU A 54 -2.59 14.32 2.08
CA GLU A 54 -1.30 14.58 2.71
C GLU A 54 -1.16 13.83 4.04
N TYR A 55 -2.13 13.96 4.94
CA TYR A 55 -2.12 13.24 6.22
C TYR A 55 -2.09 11.72 6.05
N TYR A 56 -2.90 11.19 5.13
CA TYR A 56 -2.95 9.76 4.86
C TYR A 56 -1.60 9.19 4.36
N LEU A 57 -0.94 9.92 3.46
CA LEU A 57 0.39 9.55 2.96
C LEU A 57 1.45 9.63 4.07
N THR A 58 1.39 10.64 4.95
CA THR A 58 2.31 10.76 6.10
C THR A 58 2.15 9.60 7.07
N ILE A 59 0.91 9.24 7.41
CA ILE A 59 0.62 8.12 8.32
C ILE A 59 1.15 6.81 7.72
N SER A 60 0.92 6.59 6.41
CA SER A 60 1.44 5.42 5.70
C SER A 60 2.97 5.38 5.71
N LEU A 61 3.63 6.52 5.50
CA LEU A 61 5.09 6.64 5.54
C LEU A 61 5.66 6.30 6.93
N ILE A 62 5.06 6.82 8.00
CA ILE A 62 5.47 6.55 9.38
C ILE A 62 5.33 5.06 9.70
N LEU A 63 4.21 4.46 9.32
CA LEU A 63 3.95 3.05 9.61
C LEU A 63 4.93 2.12 8.86
N ILE A 64 5.24 2.43 7.60
CA ILE A 64 6.24 1.69 6.82
C ILE A 64 7.64 1.87 7.42
N MET A 65 8.01 3.10 7.83
CA MET A 65 9.29 3.39 8.50
C MET A 65 9.46 2.54 9.78
N ILE A 66 8.43 2.48 10.62
CA ILE A 66 8.42 1.66 11.82
C ILE A 66 8.60 0.18 11.46
N THR A 67 7.91 -0.29 10.40
CA THR A 67 8.01 -1.68 9.95
C THR A 67 9.41 -2.03 9.46
N VAL A 68 10.06 -1.14 8.70
CA VAL A 68 11.47 -1.30 8.28
C VAL A 68 12.39 -1.37 9.50
N PHE A 69 12.21 -0.49 10.49
CA PHE A 69 13.04 -0.48 11.68
C PHE A 69 12.89 -1.76 12.52
N ILE A 70 11.66 -2.23 12.73
CA ILE A 70 11.39 -3.47 13.46
C ILE A 70 11.98 -4.67 12.72
N THR A 71 11.78 -4.76 11.40
CA THR A 71 12.29 -5.88 10.59
C THR A 71 13.82 -5.88 10.48
N PHE A 72 14.47 -4.72 10.60
CA PHE A 72 15.93 -4.61 10.66
C PHE A 72 16.51 -5.18 11.96
N ILE A 73 15.90 -4.89 13.11
CA ILE A 73 16.34 -5.40 14.42
C ILE A 73 16.23 -6.93 14.50
N LEU A 74 15.26 -7.52 13.79
CA LEU A 74 14.97 -8.96 13.82
C LEU A 74 15.78 -9.80 12.82
N LEU A 75 16.78 -9.21 12.18
CA LEU A 75 17.69 -9.93 11.28
C LEU A 75 18.40 -11.08 12.02
N PRO A 76 18.64 -12.23 11.34
CA PRO A 76 18.43 -12.51 9.92
C PRO A 76 17.05 -13.10 9.58
N LYS A 77 16.22 -13.45 10.57
CA LYS A 77 14.98 -14.20 10.39
C LYS A 77 13.96 -13.47 9.51
N THR A 78 14.02 -12.15 9.47
CA THR A 78 13.07 -11.26 8.79
C THR A 78 13.61 -10.68 7.48
N LEU A 79 14.68 -11.23 6.89
CA LEU A 79 15.32 -10.66 5.69
C LEU A 79 14.33 -10.44 4.55
N PHE A 80 13.45 -11.42 4.28
CA PHE A 80 12.41 -11.27 3.26
C PHE A 80 11.45 -10.10 3.55
N LEU A 81 11.00 -9.98 4.80
CA LEU A 81 10.12 -8.89 5.23
C LEU A 81 10.82 -7.52 5.18
N LEU A 82 12.13 -7.48 5.48
CA LEU A 82 12.93 -6.27 5.37
C LEU A 82 13.00 -5.79 3.92
N VAL A 83 13.32 -6.69 2.97
CA VAL A 83 13.36 -6.37 1.54
C VAL A 83 11.99 -5.87 1.05
N LEU A 84 10.92 -6.55 1.44
CA LEU A 84 9.55 -6.14 1.12
C LEU A 84 9.23 -4.74 1.72
N SER A 85 9.61 -4.50 2.97
CA SER A 85 9.36 -3.23 3.65
C SER A 85 10.13 -2.07 3.02
N ILE A 86 11.38 -2.31 2.58
CA ILE A 86 12.18 -1.33 1.84
C ILE A 86 11.53 -1.03 0.48
N PHE A 87 11.03 -2.05 -0.23
CA PHE A 87 10.29 -1.84 -1.47
C PHE A 87 9.05 -0.95 -1.27
N LEU A 88 8.24 -1.25 -0.23
CA LEU A 88 7.09 -0.41 0.13
C LEU A 88 7.51 1.00 0.52
N PHE A 89 8.63 1.16 1.22
CA PHE A 89 9.19 2.45 1.61
C PHE A 89 9.55 3.32 0.40
N ILE A 90 10.21 2.75 -0.60
CA ILE A 90 10.56 3.47 -1.84
C ILE A 90 9.29 3.94 -2.55
N GLN A 91 8.25 3.10 -2.61
CA GLN A 91 6.98 3.44 -3.26
C GLN A 91 6.25 4.60 -2.56
N ILE A 92 6.17 4.60 -1.23
CA ILE A 92 5.52 5.68 -0.49
C ILE A 92 6.32 6.99 -0.58
N VAL A 93 7.65 6.93 -0.58
CA VAL A 93 8.51 8.10 -0.79
C VAL A 93 8.30 8.69 -2.19
N ASN A 94 8.19 7.84 -3.22
CA ASN A 94 7.87 8.30 -4.57
C ASN A 94 6.50 8.97 -4.64
N ALA A 95 5.47 8.39 -4.00
CA ALA A 95 4.14 9.00 -3.91
C ALA A 95 4.17 10.34 -3.17
N TRP A 96 4.92 10.43 -2.06
CA TRP A 96 5.11 11.66 -1.30
C TRP A 96 5.77 12.76 -2.14
N ARG A 97 6.81 12.42 -2.91
CA ARG A 97 7.48 13.35 -3.83
C ARG A 97 6.53 13.80 -4.95
N PHE A 98 5.74 12.89 -5.51
CA PHE A 98 4.81 13.19 -6.59
C PHE A 98 3.71 14.18 -6.19
N ARG A 99 3.40 14.26 -4.90
CA ARG A 99 2.38 15.15 -4.35
C ARG A 99 2.57 16.63 -4.70
N LYS A 100 3.81 17.12 -4.76
CA LYS A 100 4.11 18.50 -5.16
C LYS A 100 3.66 18.80 -6.60
N TYR A 101 3.81 17.83 -7.49
CA TYR A 101 3.38 17.95 -8.89
C TYR A 101 1.86 17.96 -9.02
N ARG A 102 1.15 17.11 -8.24
CA ARG A 102 -0.31 17.14 -8.18
C ARG A 102 -0.85 18.50 -7.75
N PHE A 103 -0.27 19.08 -6.69
CA PHE A 103 -0.66 20.41 -6.21
C PHE A 103 -0.44 21.49 -7.28
N ALA A 104 0.71 21.47 -7.96
CA ALA A 104 1.02 22.43 -9.02
C ALA A 104 0.07 22.30 -10.23
N PHE A 105 -0.30 21.07 -10.58
CA PHE A 105 -1.25 20.76 -11.64
C PHE A 105 -2.67 21.23 -11.31
N GLU A 106 -3.20 20.87 -10.13
CA GLU A 106 -4.53 21.30 -9.69
C GLU A 106 -4.64 22.83 -9.66
N LYS A 107 -3.62 23.52 -9.13
CA LYS A 107 -3.58 24.99 -9.14
C LYS A 107 -3.63 25.57 -10.56
N HIS A 108 -2.96 24.95 -11.53
CA HIS A 108 -2.98 25.42 -12.92
C HIS A 108 -4.28 25.12 -13.64
N VAL A 109 -4.86 23.92 -13.46
CA VAL A 109 -6.09 23.50 -14.15
C VAL A 109 -7.29 24.26 -13.60
N ILE A 110 -7.41 24.39 -12.28
CA ILE A 110 -8.53 25.12 -11.66
C ILE A 110 -8.52 26.60 -12.08
N LYS A 111 -7.35 27.21 -12.18
CA LYS A 111 -7.19 28.61 -12.62
C LYS A 111 -7.57 28.85 -14.10
N ARG A 112 -7.73 27.80 -14.92
CA ARG A 112 -8.24 27.93 -16.29
C ARG A 112 -9.74 27.72 -16.42
N LEU A 113 -10.38 27.17 -15.39
CA LEU A 113 -11.82 26.85 -15.38
C LEU A 113 -12.66 27.94 -14.69
N THR A 114 -12.01 28.94 -14.10
CA THR A 114 -12.63 30.13 -13.48
C THR A 114 -12.12 31.38 -14.17
#